data_AF-A0A2E7Q576-F1
#
_entry.id   AF-A0A2E7Q576-F1
#
_cell.length_a   1.000
_cell.length_b   1.000
_cell.length_c   1.000
_cell.angle_alpha   90.00
_cell.angle_beta   90.00
_cell.angle_gamma   90.00
#
_symmetry.space_group_name_H-M   'P 1'
#
loop_
_entity.id
_entity.type
_entity.pdbx_description
1 polymer ?
#
loop_
_entity_poly.entity_id
_entity_poly.type
_entity_poly.pdbx_seq_one_letter_code
_entity_poly.pdbx_strand_id
1 'polypeptide(L)'
;MKFRTSLPLIATAGFLLASGAVIAGDKTKPETEESDAATTTAMETEKTETETMSEESDTKTTSDDMQTDIAMGDAEAGEKIFKKDCRACHGPKGKGVSAYPKLAGLEYEYIVDRLERYRAGEKFGPNTMLMAPRAKNLSDEDILDVATFITTLE
;
A
#
# COMPACT_ATOMS: atom_id res chain seq x y z
N MET A 1 -28.28 -49.22 -26.40
CA MET A 1 -29.04 -48.39 -27.37
C MET A 1 -28.20 -47.18 -27.76
N LYS A 2 -27.97 -46.96 -29.06
CA LYS A 2 -27.24 -45.81 -29.62
C LYS A 2 -28.26 -44.81 -30.17
N PHE A 3 -28.38 -43.62 -29.58
CA PHE A 3 -29.12 -42.52 -30.19
C PHE A 3 -28.13 -41.45 -30.65
N ARG A 4 -28.00 -41.35 -31.98
CA ARG A 4 -27.37 -40.26 -32.73
C ARG A 4 -28.49 -39.28 -33.10
N THR A 5 -28.35 -38.01 -32.71
CA THR A 5 -29.09 -36.84 -33.24
C THR A 5 -28.12 -35.66 -33.04
N SER A 6 -27.36 -35.14 -34.01
CA SER A 6 -27.64 -34.59 -35.35
C SER A 6 -28.29 -33.18 -35.34
N LEU A 7 -27.41 -32.17 -35.40
CA LEU A 7 -27.52 -30.79 -35.97
C LEU A 7 -28.42 -29.72 -35.29
N PRO A 8 -28.21 -28.39 -35.53
CA PRO A 8 -27.29 -27.76 -36.50
C PRO A 8 -26.36 -26.62 -36.03
N LEU A 9 -25.28 -26.44 -36.81
CA LEU A 9 -24.52 -25.20 -36.98
C LEU A 9 -25.45 -24.04 -37.35
N ILE A 10 -25.36 -22.93 -36.62
CA ILE A 10 -25.86 -21.63 -37.07
C ILE A 10 -24.63 -20.76 -37.35
N ALA A 11 -24.36 -20.57 -38.64
CA ALA A 11 -23.47 -19.55 -39.16
C ALA A 11 -24.32 -18.63 -40.04
N THR A 12 -24.40 -17.34 -39.72
CA THR A 12 -24.67 -16.27 -40.70
C THR A 12 -24.48 -14.85 -40.10
N ALA A 13 -23.73 -14.04 -40.87
CA ALA A 13 -23.79 -12.58 -41.02
C ALA A 13 -23.56 -11.70 -39.76
N GLY A 14 -22.56 -10.81 -39.69
CA GLY A 14 -22.09 -9.91 -40.74
C GLY A 14 -22.94 -8.64 -40.76
N PHE A 15 -22.65 -7.66 -39.88
CA PHE A 15 -23.23 -6.32 -39.96
C PHE A 15 -22.11 -5.27 -39.85
N LEU A 16 -21.54 -4.95 -41.02
CA LEU A 16 -20.77 -3.75 -41.29
C LEU A 16 -21.75 -2.65 -41.71
N LEU A 17 -21.87 -1.60 -40.91
CA LEU A 17 -22.31 -0.28 -41.40
C LEU A 17 -21.41 0.80 -40.82
N ALA A 18 -20.55 1.31 -41.68
CA ALA A 18 -19.88 2.60 -41.55
C ALA A 18 -20.79 3.70 -42.11
N SER A 19 -20.89 4.82 -41.39
CA SER A 19 -21.25 6.20 -41.81
C SER A 19 -21.39 7.00 -40.49
N GLY A 20 -20.64 8.03 -40.15
CA GLY A 20 -20.07 9.11 -40.95
C GLY A 20 -20.80 10.41 -40.58
N ALA A 21 -20.27 11.21 -39.64
CA ALA A 21 -20.60 12.63 -39.48
C ALA A 21 -19.51 13.34 -38.66
N VAL A 22 -18.56 13.89 -39.41
CA VAL A 22 -17.62 14.93 -38.97
C VAL A 22 -18.38 16.25 -38.91
N ILE A 23 -18.32 16.97 -37.79
CA ILE A 23 -18.71 18.38 -37.71
C ILE A 23 -17.45 19.17 -37.42
N ALA A 24 -17.04 19.95 -38.41
CA ALA A 24 -15.96 20.91 -38.35
C ALA A 24 -16.54 22.33 -38.45
N GLY A 25 -15.92 23.26 -37.72
CA GLY A 25 -16.06 24.72 -37.89
C GLY A 25 -16.06 25.42 -36.53
N ASP A 26 -15.38 26.54 -36.30
CA ASP A 26 -14.40 27.30 -37.07
C ASP A 26 -13.78 28.30 -36.08
N LYS A 27 -12.44 28.43 -36.10
CA LYS A 27 -11.59 29.58 -35.78
C LYS A 27 -12.08 30.65 -34.77
N THR A 28 -11.25 30.90 -33.75
CA THR A 28 -10.61 32.23 -33.53
C THR A 28 -9.29 32.08 -32.74
N LYS A 29 -8.44 33.08 -32.93
CA LYS A 29 -6.97 33.16 -32.88
C LYS A 29 -6.42 33.53 -31.47
N PRO A 30 -5.11 33.37 -31.18
CA PRO A 30 -4.53 33.46 -29.84
C PRO A 30 -4.01 34.86 -29.52
N GLU A 31 -3.90 35.16 -28.22
CA GLU A 31 -3.11 36.28 -27.70
C GLU A 31 -2.38 35.82 -26.42
N THR A 32 -1.06 35.86 -26.52
CA THR A 32 -0.11 35.98 -25.42
C THR A 32 -0.28 37.36 -24.78
N GLU A 33 -0.36 37.46 -23.45
CA GLU A 33 0.22 38.58 -22.70
C GLU A 33 0.66 38.12 -21.30
N GLU A 34 1.93 38.36 -21.07
CA GLU A 34 2.69 38.42 -19.82
C GLU A 34 2.39 39.75 -19.13
N SER A 35 2.29 39.77 -17.79
CA SER A 35 2.39 40.94 -16.88
C SER A 35 1.58 40.63 -15.62
N ASP A 36 1.97 40.86 -14.37
CA ASP A 36 3.18 41.27 -13.67
C ASP A 36 2.83 41.18 -12.17
N ALA A 37 3.87 41.15 -11.32
CA ALA A 37 3.93 41.75 -9.98
C ALA A 37 2.84 41.39 -8.94
N ALA A 38 3.17 40.65 -7.88
CA ALA A 38 3.85 41.15 -6.67
C ALA A 38 3.02 42.14 -5.81
N THR A 39 2.62 41.67 -4.63
CA THR A 39 2.33 42.41 -3.39
C THR A 39 2.20 41.32 -2.32
N THR A 40 3.22 40.99 -1.52
CA THR A 40 3.91 41.72 -0.45
C THR A 40 2.99 42.25 0.65
N THR A 41 3.27 41.78 1.87
CA THR A 41 3.06 42.36 3.21
C THR A 41 2.66 41.18 4.12
N ALA A 42 3.64 40.46 4.69
CA ALA A 42 4.40 40.79 5.92
C ALA A 42 3.57 40.39 7.17
N MET A 43 4.05 39.43 7.96
CA MET A 43 4.95 39.64 9.12
C MET A 43 4.08 39.87 10.37
N GLU A 44 4.21 39.16 11.50
CA GLU A 44 5.37 38.87 12.36
C GLU A 44 5.03 37.58 13.16
N THR A 45 5.97 36.64 13.36
CA THR A 45 6.76 36.41 14.60
C THR A 45 5.88 36.20 15.86
N GLU A 46 6.14 35.31 16.79
CA GLU A 46 7.36 34.78 17.42
C GLU A 46 6.82 33.58 18.26
N LYS A 47 7.50 32.46 18.50
CA LYS A 47 8.47 32.25 19.60
C LYS A 47 8.46 30.73 19.89
N THR A 48 9.58 30.01 19.70
CA THR A 48 10.43 29.35 20.75
C THR A 48 9.67 28.26 21.53
N GLU A 49 10.10 27.00 21.65
CA GLU A 49 11.34 26.40 22.21
C GLU A 49 11.44 24.96 21.62
N THR A 50 12.53 24.54 20.95
CA THR A 50 13.78 23.93 21.46
C THR A 50 13.75 23.34 22.88
N GLU A 51 13.50 22.03 22.96
CA GLU A 51 14.17 21.05 23.85
C GLU A 51 14.20 19.76 23.01
N THR A 52 15.30 19.33 22.37
CA THR A 52 16.56 18.80 22.92
C THR A 52 16.39 18.06 24.24
N MET A 53 16.07 16.78 24.13
CA MET A 53 16.57 15.76 25.05
C MET A 53 17.05 14.58 24.20
N SER A 54 18.36 14.61 23.98
CA SER A 54 19.16 13.42 23.70
C SER A 54 19.19 12.50 24.93
N GLU A 55 19.36 11.21 24.64
CA GLU A 55 20.03 10.20 25.46
C GLU A 55 19.33 9.72 26.73
N GLU A 56 18.75 8.51 26.64
CA GLU A 56 19.17 7.29 27.37
C GLU A 56 18.28 6.16 26.79
N SER A 57 18.78 5.25 25.94
CA SER A 57 19.72 4.17 26.27
C SER A 57 19.36 3.48 27.59
N ASP A 58 18.29 2.69 27.55
CA ASP A 58 18.11 1.59 28.50
C ASP A 58 17.70 0.34 27.72
N THR A 59 18.72 -0.32 27.17
CA THR A 59 18.65 -1.72 26.80
C THR A 59 18.33 -2.54 28.04
N LYS A 60 17.06 -2.88 28.26
CA LYS A 60 16.70 -3.99 29.14
C LYS A 60 16.73 -5.29 28.36
N THR A 61 17.95 -5.76 28.11
CA THR A 61 18.23 -7.17 27.87
C THR A 61 17.90 -7.94 29.15
N THR A 62 16.74 -8.58 29.21
CA THR A 62 16.57 -9.74 30.08
C THR A 62 16.92 -10.97 29.28
N SER A 63 18.14 -11.44 29.52
CA SER A 63 18.61 -12.78 29.20
C SER A 63 17.61 -13.83 29.64
N ASP A 64 17.19 -14.69 28.71
CA ASP A 64 17.01 -16.14 28.86
C ASP A 64 16.16 -16.60 27.67
N ASP A 65 16.76 -16.66 26.48
CA ASP A 65 16.65 -17.79 25.56
C ASP A 65 17.37 -17.46 24.26
N MET A 66 18.12 -18.44 23.80
CA MET A 66 18.97 -18.37 22.62
C MET A 66 18.10 -18.38 21.35
N GLN A 67 17.60 -17.21 20.94
CA GLN A 67 17.08 -17.00 19.59
C GLN A 67 18.16 -16.30 18.76
N THR A 68 18.58 -16.96 17.70
CA THR A 68 19.48 -16.43 16.67
C THR A 68 19.06 -15.02 16.26
N ASP A 69 19.99 -14.06 16.36
CA ASP A 69 19.79 -12.62 16.18
C ASP A 69 19.33 -12.25 14.76
N ILE A 70 18.09 -12.55 14.43
CA ILE A 70 17.35 -11.77 13.43
C ILE A 70 16.92 -10.54 14.21
N ALA A 71 17.50 -9.37 13.90
CA ALA A 71 17.18 -8.14 14.60
C ALA A 71 15.70 -7.81 14.37
N MET A 72 14.84 -8.29 15.27
CA MET A 72 13.44 -7.93 15.34
C MET A 72 13.37 -6.42 15.61
N GLY A 73 12.43 -5.75 14.95
CA GLY A 73 12.22 -4.31 15.08
C GLY A 73 11.53 -3.91 16.38
N ASP A 74 11.22 -2.62 16.52
CA ASP A 74 10.49 -2.06 17.66
C ASP A 74 8.99 -2.36 17.54
N ALA A 75 8.46 -3.16 18.47
CA ALA A 75 7.04 -3.53 18.50
C ALA A 75 6.10 -2.34 18.79
N GLU A 76 6.54 -1.32 19.54
CA GLU A 76 5.74 -0.13 19.82
C GLU A 76 5.63 0.76 18.57
N ALA A 77 6.74 0.95 17.85
CA ALA A 77 6.73 1.60 16.55
C ALA A 77 5.85 0.82 15.55
N GLY A 78 5.99 -0.50 15.53
CA GLY A 78 5.19 -1.43 14.73
C GLY A 78 3.69 -1.34 15.02
N GLU A 79 3.30 -1.17 16.28
CA GLU A 79 1.90 -1.00 16.65
C GLU A 79 1.30 0.28 16.03
N LYS A 80 2.05 1.38 16.04
CA LYS A 80 1.62 2.67 15.46
C LYS A 80 1.39 2.52 13.95
N ILE A 81 2.30 1.85 13.26
CA ILE A 81 2.17 1.53 11.82
C ILE A 81 0.95 0.64 11.59
N PHE A 82 0.80 -0.44 12.37
CA PHE A 82 -0.32 -1.37 12.23
C PHE A 82 -1.67 -0.67 12.40
N LYS A 83 -1.80 0.18 13.42
CA LYS A 83 -3.04 0.93 13.70
C LYS A 83 -3.37 1.93 12.59
N LYS A 84 -2.36 2.55 11.99
CA LYS A 84 -2.56 3.53 10.92
C LYS A 84 -2.86 2.86 9.58
N ASP A 85 -2.10 1.83 9.23
CA ASP A 85 -2.01 1.36 7.85
C ASP A 85 -2.52 -0.05 7.58
N CYS A 86 -2.64 -0.90 8.60
CA CYS A 86 -2.95 -2.32 8.42
C CYS A 86 -4.36 -2.69 8.95
N ARG A 87 -4.73 -2.19 10.13
CA ARG A 87 -5.93 -2.65 10.86
C ARG A 87 -7.25 -2.46 10.11
N ALA A 88 -7.33 -1.47 9.22
CA ALA A 88 -8.57 -1.15 8.50
C ALA A 88 -8.99 -2.32 7.58
N CYS A 89 -8.01 -3.05 7.06
CA CYS A 89 -8.21 -4.19 6.18
C CYS A 89 -7.99 -5.52 6.90
N HIS A 90 -7.01 -5.62 7.81
CA HIS A 90 -6.69 -6.89 8.49
C HIS A 90 -7.41 -7.06 9.84
N GLY A 91 -8.25 -6.11 10.22
CA GLY A 91 -8.97 -6.07 11.49
C GLY A 91 -8.12 -5.52 12.64
N PRO A 92 -8.75 -5.07 13.73
CA PRO A 92 -8.09 -4.41 14.86
C PRO A 92 -7.08 -5.30 15.59
N LYS A 93 -7.24 -6.62 15.50
CA LYS A 93 -6.35 -7.62 16.10
C LYS A 93 -5.66 -8.51 15.05
N GLY A 94 -5.62 -8.07 13.79
CA GLY A 94 -5.01 -8.87 12.72
C GLY A 94 -5.73 -10.19 12.44
N LYS A 95 -7.00 -10.35 12.82
CA LYS A 95 -7.76 -11.61 12.65
C LYS A 95 -8.33 -11.81 11.24
N GLY A 96 -8.14 -10.83 10.35
CA GLY A 96 -8.77 -10.79 9.04
C GLY A 96 -10.23 -10.36 9.10
N VAL A 97 -10.76 -9.94 7.95
CA VAL A 97 -12.18 -9.60 7.76
C VAL A 97 -12.57 -9.90 6.32
N SER A 98 -13.60 -10.73 6.13
CA SER A 98 -14.12 -11.10 4.80
C SER A 98 -13.01 -11.62 3.86
N ALA A 99 -12.69 -10.88 2.80
CA ALA A 99 -11.66 -11.24 1.82
C ALA A 99 -10.21 -10.94 2.28
N TYR A 100 -10.03 -10.23 3.40
CA TYR A 100 -8.70 -9.86 3.91
C TYR A 100 -8.18 -10.93 4.89
N PRO A 101 -6.99 -11.49 4.66
CA PRO A 101 -6.48 -12.62 5.43
C PRO A 101 -6.07 -12.23 6.85
N LYS A 102 -6.03 -13.25 7.72
CA LYS A 102 -5.46 -13.18 9.06
C LYS A 102 -3.94 -12.90 8.97
N LEU A 103 -3.48 -12.01 9.84
CA LEU A 103 -2.05 -11.72 10.09
C LEU A 103 -1.57 -12.27 11.43
N ALA A 104 -2.43 -12.34 12.44
CA ALA A 104 -2.08 -12.82 13.77
C ALA A 104 -1.65 -14.30 13.74
N GLY A 105 -0.52 -14.61 14.38
CA GLY A 105 0.11 -15.93 14.37
C GLY A 105 0.86 -16.28 13.08
N LEU A 106 1.21 -15.30 12.25
CA LEU A 106 2.20 -15.49 11.19
C LEU A 106 3.61 -15.28 11.76
N GLU A 107 4.56 -16.07 11.27
CA GLU A 107 5.98 -15.94 11.64
C GLU A 107 6.61 -14.65 11.12
N TYR A 108 7.59 -14.13 11.85
CA TYR A 108 8.26 -12.87 11.58
C TYR A 108 8.82 -12.80 10.15
N GLU A 109 9.60 -13.80 9.75
CA GLU A 109 10.31 -13.86 8.47
C GLU A 109 9.31 -13.93 7.31
N TYR A 110 8.18 -14.60 7.53
CA TYR A 110 7.12 -14.66 6.54
C TYR A 110 6.52 -13.27 6.29
N ILE A 111 6.31 -12.48 7.35
CA ILE A 111 5.74 -11.14 7.21
C ILE A 111 6.74 -10.22 6.50
N VAL A 112 8.01 -10.27 6.88
CA VAL A 112 9.09 -9.48 6.27
C VAL A 112 9.21 -9.82 4.77
N ASP A 113 9.37 -11.10 4.39
CA ASP A 113 9.46 -11.52 2.98
C ASP A 113 8.27 -10.99 2.16
N ARG A 114 7.07 -11.09 2.71
CA ARG A 114 5.86 -10.65 2.00
C ARG A 114 5.85 -9.15 1.80
N LEU A 115 6.16 -8.37 2.83
CA LEU A 115 6.17 -6.91 2.75
C LEU A 115 7.27 -6.41 1.80
N GLU A 116 8.47 -6.97 1.87
CA GLU A 116 9.57 -6.62 0.97
C GLU A 116 9.24 -6.87 -0.49
N ARG A 117 8.68 -8.05 -0.79
CA ARG A 117 8.31 -8.42 -2.17
C ARG A 117 7.14 -7.59 -2.68
N TYR A 118 6.16 -7.27 -1.83
CA TYR A 118 5.09 -6.35 -2.18
C TYR A 118 5.64 -4.95 -2.47
N ARG A 119 6.59 -4.46 -1.67
CA ARG A 119 7.26 -3.17 -1.86
C ARG A 119 8.08 -3.14 -3.15
N ALA A 120 8.74 -4.25 -3.50
CA ALA A 120 9.44 -4.43 -4.77
C ALA A 120 8.49 -4.49 -6.00
N GLY A 121 7.18 -4.63 -5.76
CA GLY A 121 6.18 -4.75 -6.82
C GLY A 121 6.18 -6.12 -7.51
N GLU A 122 6.78 -7.13 -6.90
CA GLU A 122 6.74 -8.50 -7.41
C GLU A 122 5.30 -9.00 -7.47
N LYS A 123 4.90 -9.51 -8.64
CA LYS A 123 3.58 -10.14 -8.80
C LYS A 123 3.62 -11.56 -8.27
N PHE A 124 3.25 -11.74 -7.00
CA PHE A 124 3.10 -13.04 -6.37
C PHE A 124 1.76 -13.16 -5.62
N GLY A 125 1.02 -14.23 -5.94
CA GLY A 125 -0.28 -14.47 -5.34
C GLY A 125 -1.37 -13.44 -5.70
N PRO A 126 -2.61 -13.68 -5.26
CA PRO A 126 -3.77 -12.87 -5.65
C PRO A 126 -3.79 -11.48 -5.00
N ASN A 127 -3.08 -11.27 -3.90
CA ASN A 127 -3.17 -10.05 -3.09
C ASN A 127 -2.16 -8.97 -3.47
N THR A 128 -1.21 -9.24 -4.39
CA THR A 128 -0.16 -8.27 -4.76
C THR A 128 -0.74 -6.91 -5.15
N MET A 129 -1.77 -6.90 -6.01
CA MET A 129 -2.31 -5.63 -6.52
C MET A 129 -2.89 -4.73 -5.43
N LEU A 130 -3.31 -5.32 -4.31
CA LEU A 130 -3.87 -4.60 -3.18
C LEU A 130 -2.80 -4.21 -2.15
N MET A 131 -1.80 -5.07 -1.93
CA MET A 131 -0.77 -4.86 -0.91
C MET A 131 0.47 -4.09 -1.39
N ALA A 132 0.86 -4.22 -2.66
CA ALA A 132 1.99 -3.46 -3.22
C ALA A 132 1.92 -1.94 -2.94
N PRO A 133 0.81 -1.22 -3.18
CA PRO A 133 0.74 0.20 -2.86
C PRO A 133 0.78 0.51 -1.36
N ARG A 134 0.43 -0.44 -0.49
CA ARG A 134 0.52 -0.29 0.98
C ARG A 134 1.96 -0.46 1.46
N ALA A 135 2.66 -1.46 0.93
CA ALA A 135 4.05 -1.75 1.28
C ALA A 135 5.05 -0.74 0.68
N LYS A 136 4.69 -0.07 -0.43
CA LYS A 136 5.58 0.87 -1.14
C LYS A 136 6.15 2.00 -0.27
N ASN A 137 5.41 2.45 0.74
CA ASN A 137 5.80 3.57 1.59
C ASN A 137 6.49 3.14 2.89
N LEU A 138 6.67 1.84 3.12
CA LEU A 138 7.36 1.34 4.31
C LEU A 138 8.87 1.35 4.06
N SER A 139 9.62 1.96 4.96
CA SER A 139 11.06 1.80 5.06
C SER A 139 11.43 0.37 5.47
N ASP A 140 12.72 0.03 5.44
CA ASP A 140 13.18 -1.27 5.93
C ASP A 140 12.84 -1.44 7.41
N GLU A 141 13.12 -0.41 8.21
CA GLU A 141 12.80 -0.34 9.64
C GLU A 141 11.29 -0.51 9.88
N ASP A 142 10.44 0.22 9.15
CA ASP A 142 8.98 0.08 9.28
C ASP A 142 8.50 -1.36 9.04
N ILE A 143 9.13 -2.09 8.11
CA ILE A 143 8.79 -3.50 7.82
C ILE A 143 9.18 -4.38 9.01
N LEU A 144 10.38 -4.20 9.57
CA LEU A 144 10.84 -4.98 10.71
C LEU A 144 9.98 -4.69 11.95
N ASP A 145 9.65 -3.43 12.20
CA ASP A 145 8.82 -2.97 13.31
C ASP A 145 7.41 -3.55 13.24
N VAL A 146 6.73 -3.37 12.10
CA VAL A 146 5.35 -3.86 11.92
C VAL A 146 5.29 -5.39 11.92
N ALA A 147 6.29 -6.06 11.35
CA ALA A 147 6.40 -7.52 11.41
C ALA A 147 6.54 -7.99 12.86
N THR A 148 7.41 -7.35 13.63
CA THR A 148 7.60 -7.65 15.07
C THR A 148 6.29 -7.50 15.82
N PHE A 149 5.60 -6.38 15.65
CA PHE A 149 4.31 -6.17 16.30
C PHE A 149 3.26 -7.23 15.90
N ILE A 150 3.17 -7.59 14.62
CA ILE A 150 2.18 -8.58 14.13
C ILE A 150 2.39 -9.95 14.79
N THR A 151 3.64 -10.36 15.06
CA THR A 151 3.91 -11.64 15.74
C THR A 151 3.38 -11.68 17.18
N THR A 152 3.16 -10.53 17.81
CA THR A 152 2.56 -10.45 19.16
C THR A 152 1.04 -10.64 19.17
N LEU A 153 0.39 -10.68 17.99
CA LEU A 153 -1.06 -10.79 17.86
C LEU A 153 -1.55 -12.25 17.85
N GLU A 154 -2.66 -12.52 18.56
CA GLU A 154 -3.29 -13.85 18.69
C GLU A 154 -4.61 -14.02 17.90
#